data_AF-A0A962AX10-F1
#
_entry.id   AF-A0A962AX10-F1
#
_cell.length_a   1.000
_cell.length_b   1.000
_cell.length_c   1.000
_cell.angle_alpha   90.00
_cell.angle_beta   90.00
_cell.angle_gamma   90.00
#
_symmetry.space_group_name_H-M   'P 1'
#
loop_
_entity.id
_entity.type
_entity.pdbx_description
1 polymer ?
#
loop_
_entity_poly.entity_id
_entity_poly.type
_entity_poly.pdbx_seq_one_letter_code
_entity_poly.pdbx_strand_id
1 'polypeptide(L)'
;IFAGAMLANSRGLAGAAALAAVWIVSAFYYALNWPLTQKGYVLMGLGAALGLVVFLTRAREPGGALPRALGGAALGLIALGTVATAAIGGTAVRGAEDVLANGRIVYIALRPVDPRSLIQGDYMAVAFNVDRLPAPRGISGEVMAIADIDDRSIATIQGIAAPGVKPQANQIAVKLRQKSHRWFVGTDAFFFEEGRADDFAKAKFGQFRLGADGRLLLVAMTDSDLKALP
;
A
#
# COMPACT_ATOMS: atom_id res chain seq x y z
N ILE A 1 -20.42 23.38 -12.53
CA ILE A 1 -21.24 22.33 -13.18
C ILE A 1 -22.22 21.70 -12.19
N PHE A 2 -21.74 21.07 -11.09
CA PHE A 2 -22.61 20.45 -10.07
C PHE A 2 -23.60 21.43 -9.40
N ALA A 3 -23.14 22.65 -9.06
CA ALA A 3 -24.00 23.70 -8.50
C ALA A 3 -25.09 24.20 -9.48
N GLY A 4 -24.83 24.19 -10.79
CA GLY A 4 -25.81 24.58 -11.80
C GLY A 4 -26.87 23.51 -12.08
N ALA A 5 -26.50 22.23 -11.94
CA ALA A 5 -27.42 21.10 -12.14
C ALA A 5 -28.36 20.88 -10.94
N MET A 6 -27.94 21.23 -9.72
CA MET A 6 -28.81 21.23 -8.52
C MET A 6 -29.81 22.40 -8.49
N LEU A 7 -29.52 23.50 -9.20
CA LEU A 7 -30.44 24.65 -9.32
C LEU A 7 -31.47 24.47 -10.45
N ALA A 8 -31.17 23.65 -11.46
CA ALA A 8 -32.13 23.27 -12.48
C ALA A 8 -33.03 22.16 -11.92
N ASN A 9 -34.34 22.41 -11.80
CA ASN A 9 -35.35 21.49 -11.26
C ASN A 9 -35.57 20.20 -12.12
N SER A 10 -34.56 19.73 -12.86
CA SER A 10 -34.62 18.57 -13.75
C SER A 10 -33.74 17.43 -13.24
N ARG A 11 -34.38 16.29 -12.98
CA ARG A 11 -33.72 15.06 -12.48
C ARG A 11 -32.71 14.49 -13.50
N GLY A 12 -32.92 14.76 -14.79
CA GLY A 12 -32.04 14.33 -15.89
C GLY A 12 -30.70 15.09 -15.92
N LEU A 13 -30.71 16.42 -15.82
CA LEU A 13 -29.48 17.22 -15.77
C LEU A 13 -28.64 16.91 -14.52
N ALA A 14 -29.30 16.67 -13.38
CA ALA A 14 -28.62 16.24 -12.15
C ALA A 14 -27.93 14.87 -12.34
N GLY A 15 -28.61 13.90 -12.96
CA GLY A 15 -28.02 12.60 -13.27
C GLY A 15 -26.83 12.68 -14.23
N ALA A 16 -26.95 13.46 -15.31
CA ALA A 16 -25.87 13.66 -16.28
C ALA A 16 -24.66 14.38 -15.65
N ALA A 17 -24.89 15.40 -14.80
CA ALA A 17 -23.83 16.09 -14.08
C ALA A 17 -23.11 15.19 -13.06
N ALA A 18 -23.85 14.29 -12.39
CA ALA A 18 -23.26 13.31 -11.48
C ALA A 18 -22.38 12.30 -12.24
N LEU A 19 -22.86 11.76 -13.38
CA LEU A 19 -22.07 10.88 -14.24
C LEU A 19 -20.82 11.57 -14.78
N ALA A 20 -20.94 12.81 -15.25
CA ALA A 20 -19.79 13.59 -15.72
C ALA A 20 -18.79 13.86 -14.59
N ALA A 21 -19.25 14.14 -13.37
CA ALA A 21 -18.37 14.33 -12.22
C ALA A 21 -17.63 13.04 -11.86
N VAL A 22 -18.32 11.89 -11.84
CA VAL A 22 -17.68 10.58 -11.61
C VAL A 22 -16.65 10.31 -12.69
N TRP A 23 -16.98 10.50 -13.97
CA TRP A 23 -16.05 10.31 -15.08
C TRP A 23 -14.80 11.18 -14.95
N ILE A 24 -14.97 12.47 -14.66
CA ILE A 24 -13.85 13.42 -14.52
C ILE A 24 -12.96 13.01 -13.35
N VAL A 25 -13.53 12.66 -12.19
CA VAL A 25 -12.75 12.22 -11.02
C VAL A 25 -12.01 10.91 -11.31
N SER A 26 -12.67 9.96 -11.97
CA SER A 26 -12.05 8.70 -12.39
C SER A 26 -10.90 8.92 -13.37
N ALA A 27 -11.10 9.73 -14.41
CA ALA A 27 -10.04 10.04 -15.38
C ALA A 27 -8.86 10.77 -14.70
N PHE A 28 -9.15 11.71 -13.80
CA PHE A 28 -8.13 12.46 -13.06
C PHE A 28 -7.32 11.56 -12.11
N TYR A 29 -7.96 10.56 -11.50
CA TYR A 29 -7.30 9.60 -10.62
C TYR A 29 -6.21 8.78 -11.33
N TYR A 30 -6.45 8.36 -12.57
CA TYR A 30 -5.50 7.58 -13.37
C TYR A 30 -4.48 8.45 -14.11
N ALA A 31 -4.83 9.67 -14.51
CA ALA A 31 -3.94 10.55 -15.27
C ALA A 31 -2.80 11.16 -14.43
N LEU A 32 -3.01 11.35 -13.12
CA LEU A 32 -2.02 11.97 -12.24
C LEU A 32 -1.13 10.92 -11.57
N ASN A 33 0.18 11.02 -11.81
CA ASN A 33 1.19 10.23 -11.11
C ASN A 33 1.53 10.81 -9.70
N TRP A 34 0.51 11.31 -9.00
CA TRP A 34 0.66 11.87 -7.67
C TRP A 34 0.75 10.76 -6.62
N PRO A 35 1.44 11.01 -5.48
CA PRO A 35 1.36 10.16 -4.31
C PRO A 35 -0.10 9.85 -3.94
N LEU A 36 -0.34 8.61 -3.55
CA LEU A 36 -1.64 8.11 -3.11
C LEU A 36 -2.19 8.94 -1.93
N THR A 37 -1.31 9.46 -1.08
CA THR A 37 -1.66 10.36 0.03
C THR A 37 -2.29 11.66 -0.45
N GLN A 38 -1.70 12.29 -1.48
CA GLN A 38 -2.27 13.49 -2.10
C GLN A 38 -3.62 13.19 -2.76
N LYS A 39 -3.73 12.06 -3.48
CA LYS A 39 -5.02 11.61 -4.04
C LYS A 39 -6.08 11.42 -2.95
N GLY A 40 -5.69 10.84 -1.82
CA GLY A 40 -6.55 10.67 -0.65
C GLY A 40 -7.05 12.00 -0.08
N TYR A 41 -6.17 12.98 0.10
CA TYR A 41 -6.55 14.31 0.60
C TYR A 41 -7.50 15.06 -0.34
N VAL A 42 -7.28 14.95 -1.66
CA VAL A 42 -8.19 15.54 -2.65
C VAL A 42 -9.58 14.91 -2.56
N LEU A 43 -9.67 13.58 -2.47
CA LEU A 43 -10.95 12.88 -2.32
C LEU A 43 -11.66 13.22 -1.01
N MET A 44 -10.91 13.35 0.10
CA MET A 44 -11.47 13.80 1.38
C MET A 44 -12.03 15.22 1.29
N GLY A 45 -11.27 16.14 0.69
CA GLY A 45 -11.73 17.52 0.47
C GLY A 45 -12.98 17.60 -0.41
N LEU A 46 -13.03 16.79 -1.48
CA LEU A 46 -14.20 16.69 -2.35
C LEU A 46 -15.43 16.14 -1.60
N GLY A 47 -15.25 15.09 -0.80
CA GLY A 47 -16.32 14.52 0.03
C GLY A 47 -16.87 15.51 1.05
N ALA A 48 -15.99 16.27 1.72
CA ALA A 48 -16.39 17.33 2.65
C ALA A 48 -17.16 18.46 1.95
N ALA A 49 -16.70 18.88 0.77
CA ALA A 49 -17.39 19.90 -0.02
C ALA A 49 -18.78 19.44 -0.48
N LEU A 50 -18.90 18.19 -0.96
CA LEU A 50 -20.20 17.60 -1.34
C LEU A 50 -21.14 17.47 -0.12
N GLY A 51 -20.60 17.03 1.02
CA GLY A 51 -21.34 16.96 2.28
C GLY A 51 -21.87 18.32 2.73
N LEU A 52 -21.04 19.38 2.62
CA LEU A 52 -21.45 20.75 2.90
C LEU A 52 -22.55 21.23 1.96
N VAL A 53 -22.44 20.95 0.66
CA VAL A 53 -23.49 21.30 -0.33
C VAL A 53 -24.80 20.60 -0.02
N VAL A 54 -24.78 19.30 0.31
CA VAL A 54 -25.99 18.55 0.70
C VAL A 54 -26.59 19.12 1.99
N PHE A 55 -25.76 19.46 2.97
CA PHE A 55 -26.20 20.09 4.21
C PHE A 55 -26.89 21.44 3.97
N LEU A 56 -26.27 22.33 3.20
CA LEU A 56 -26.80 23.66 2.89
C LEU A 56 -28.06 23.62 2.02
N THR A 57 -28.17 22.66 1.09
CA THR A 57 -29.34 22.50 0.23
C THR A 57 -30.52 21.86 0.98
N ARG A 58 -30.27 20.88 1.85
CA ARG A 58 -31.30 20.28 2.73
C ARG A 58 -31.82 21.26 3.79
N ALA A 59 -30.97 22.14 4.31
CA ALA A 59 -31.37 23.18 5.25
C ALA A 59 -32.37 24.20 4.65
N ARG A 60 -32.53 24.20 3.31
CA ARG A 60 -33.39 25.11 2.56
C ARG A 60 -34.80 24.56 2.28
N GLU A 61 -35.04 23.27 2.51
CA GLU A 61 -36.31 22.55 2.23
C GLU A 61 -37.12 22.37 3.54
N PRO A 62 -38.18 23.14 3.80
CA PRO A 62 -38.85 23.16 5.12
C PRO A 62 -39.80 21.96 5.43
N GLY A 63 -39.84 20.90 4.62
CA GLY A 63 -40.97 19.96 4.62
C GLY A 63 -40.71 18.49 4.98
N GLY A 64 -39.47 18.06 5.19
CA GLY A 64 -39.15 16.65 5.45
C GLY A 64 -39.02 16.33 6.94
N ALA A 65 -39.79 15.36 7.46
CA ALA A 65 -39.57 14.83 8.79
C ALA A 65 -38.11 14.34 8.93
N LEU A 66 -37.35 14.96 9.84
CA LEU A 66 -35.97 14.57 10.09
C LEU A 66 -35.94 13.13 10.61
N PRO A 67 -35.11 12.21 10.06
CA PRO A 67 -34.69 11.06 10.85
C PRO A 67 -34.09 11.60 12.16
N ARG A 68 -34.39 10.95 13.29
CA ARG A 68 -33.99 11.41 14.63
C ARG A 68 -32.53 11.85 14.59
N ALA A 69 -32.28 13.15 14.80
CA ALA A 69 -30.95 13.71 14.66
C ALA A 69 -29.99 12.96 15.58
N LEU A 70 -28.87 12.49 15.03
CA LEU A 70 -27.75 12.00 15.83
C LEU A 70 -27.38 13.12 16.82
N GLY A 71 -27.39 12.82 18.11
CA GLY A 71 -27.03 13.81 19.13
C GLY A 71 -25.63 14.38 18.91
N GLY A 72 -25.33 15.58 19.41
CA GLY A 72 -24.03 16.22 19.23
C GLY A 72 -22.85 15.32 19.64
N ALA A 73 -23.03 14.48 20.65
CA ALA A 73 -22.07 13.46 21.05
C ALA A 73 -21.81 12.39 19.96
N ALA A 74 -22.87 11.93 19.28
CA ALA A 74 -22.75 10.95 18.21
C ALA A 74 -22.04 11.55 16.97
N LEU A 75 -22.35 12.79 16.62
CA LEU A 75 -21.62 13.51 15.55
C LEU A 75 -20.15 13.73 15.92
N GLY A 76 -19.86 14.10 17.17
CA GLY A 76 -18.50 14.23 17.69
C GLY A 76 -17.72 12.91 17.59
N LEU A 77 -18.34 11.79 17.95
CA LEU A 77 -17.72 10.46 17.85
C LEU A 77 -17.47 10.05 16.39
N ILE A 78 -18.40 10.34 15.47
CA ILE A 78 -18.22 10.06 14.04
C ILE A 78 -17.06 10.89 13.47
N ALA A 79 -17.02 12.18 13.77
CA ALA A 79 -15.95 13.07 13.33
C ALA A 79 -14.59 12.62 13.89
N LEU A 80 -14.53 12.31 15.18
CA LEU A 80 -13.32 11.81 15.83
C LEU A 80 -12.86 10.48 15.22
N GLY A 81 -13.77 9.53 15.02
CA GLY A 81 -13.46 8.23 14.41
C GLY A 81 -12.95 8.36 12.98
N THR A 82 -13.54 9.28 12.20
CA THR A 82 -13.09 9.58 10.83
C THR A 82 -11.69 10.17 10.83
N VAL A 83 -11.42 11.17 11.68
CA VAL A 83 -10.10 11.79 11.81
C VAL A 83 -9.06 10.79 12.29
N ALA A 84 -9.38 9.97 13.30
CA ALA A 84 -8.48 8.95 13.81
C ALA A 84 -8.12 7.92 12.73
N THR A 85 -9.11 7.43 11.98
CA THR A 85 -8.90 6.46 10.90
C THR A 85 -8.09 7.08 9.76
N ALA A 86 -8.40 8.31 9.35
CA ALA A 86 -7.65 9.05 8.33
C ALA A 86 -6.19 9.30 8.76
N ALA A 87 -5.97 9.64 10.03
CA ALA A 87 -4.63 9.86 10.56
C ALA A 87 -3.81 8.57 10.58
N ILE A 88 -4.36 7.46 11.10
CA ILE A 88 -3.68 6.16 11.18
C ILE A 88 -3.40 5.60 9.79
N GLY A 89 -4.39 5.59 8.90
CA GLY A 89 -4.19 5.14 7.51
C GLY A 89 -3.21 6.03 6.76
N GLY A 90 -3.32 7.35 6.91
CA GLY A 90 -2.49 8.32 6.22
C GLY A 90 -1.02 8.30 6.64
N THR A 91 -0.69 7.97 7.89
CA THR A 91 0.72 7.78 8.30
C THR A 91 1.30 6.50 7.72
N ALA A 92 0.54 5.40 7.70
CA ALA A 92 0.98 4.13 7.13
C ALA A 92 1.29 4.26 5.63
N VAL A 93 0.41 4.92 4.86
CA VAL A 93 0.61 5.12 3.41
C VAL A 93 1.81 6.03 3.14
N ARG A 94 1.93 7.17 3.85
CA ARG A 94 3.10 8.06 3.73
C ARG A 94 4.40 7.33 3.99
N GLY A 95 4.44 6.48 5.01
CA GLY A 95 5.63 5.68 5.32
C GLY A 95 5.97 4.69 4.20
N ALA A 96 4.98 4.04 3.58
CA ALA A 96 5.23 3.16 2.44
C ALA A 96 5.71 3.93 1.21
N GLU A 97 5.12 5.10 0.91
CA GLU A 97 5.53 5.97 -0.20
C GLU A 97 6.96 6.47 -0.03
N ASP A 98 7.34 6.90 1.18
CA ASP A 98 8.70 7.35 1.47
C ASP A 98 9.72 6.23 1.26
N VAL A 99 9.42 5.00 1.71
CA VAL A 99 10.28 3.84 1.45
C VAL A 99 10.38 3.56 -0.05
N LEU A 100 9.29 3.64 -0.81
CA LEU A 100 9.31 3.41 -2.25
C LEU A 100 10.16 4.47 -3.00
N ALA A 101 10.08 5.74 -2.58
CA ALA A 101 10.78 6.84 -3.21
C ALA A 101 12.25 6.93 -2.80
N ASN A 102 12.52 6.88 -1.49
CA ASN A 102 13.82 7.21 -0.89
C ASN A 102 14.55 5.99 -0.30
N GLY A 103 13.89 4.82 -0.23
CA GLY A 103 14.48 3.62 0.33
C GLY A 103 15.68 3.11 -0.47
N ARG A 104 16.65 2.53 0.24
CA ARG A 104 17.84 1.93 -0.38
C ARG A 104 17.43 0.71 -1.20
N ILE A 105 17.92 0.60 -2.43
CA ILE A 105 17.68 -0.58 -3.27
C ILE A 105 18.55 -1.73 -2.74
N VAL A 106 17.93 -2.87 -2.49
CA VAL A 106 18.62 -4.11 -2.11
C VAL A 106 18.00 -5.29 -2.83
N TYR A 107 18.81 -6.28 -3.19
CA TYR A 107 18.37 -7.49 -3.87
C TYR A 107 18.43 -8.67 -2.91
N ILE A 108 17.37 -9.47 -2.84
CA ILE A 108 17.35 -10.68 -2.00
C ILE A 108 17.11 -11.87 -2.91
N ALA A 109 17.98 -12.87 -2.83
CA ALA A 109 17.89 -14.07 -3.66
C ALA A 109 16.60 -14.83 -3.38
N LEU A 110 15.98 -15.36 -4.44
CA LEU A 110 14.83 -16.23 -4.32
C LEU A 110 15.28 -17.65 -3.94
N ARG A 111 14.46 -18.32 -3.14
CA ARG A 111 14.48 -19.77 -3.00
C ARG A 111 13.59 -20.35 -4.10
N PRO A 112 13.95 -21.50 -4.69
CA PRO A 112 13.03 -22.23 -5.58
C PRO A 112 11.70 -22.48 -4.86
N VAL A 113 10.62 -21.98 -5.43
CA VAL A 113 9.23 -22.26 -5.02
C VAL A 113 8.48 -22.59 -6.29
N ASP A 114 7.67 -23.64 -6.27
CA ASP A 114 6.82 -23.96 -7.41
C ASP A 114 5.83 -22.81 -7.64
N PRO A 115 5.88 -22.12 -8.79
CA PRO A 115 4.94 -21.06 -9.09
C PRO A 115 3.62 -21.72 -9.48
N ARG A 116 2.60 -21.70 -8.60
CA ARG A 116 1.21 -21.98 -9.04
C ARG A 116 0.14 -21.62 -8.02
N SER A 117 -0.82 -20.81 -8.48
CA SER A 117 -2.21 -20.83 -8.04
C SER A 117 -3.07 -20.21 -9.15
N LEU A 118 -3.85 -21.06 -9.82
CA LEU A 118 -4.65 -20.72 -11.00
C LEU A 118 -5.97 -19.98 -10.67
N ILE A 119 -6.36 -19.88 -9.40
CA ILE A 119 -7.74 -19.55 -9.04
C ILE A 119 -7.96 -18.03 -8.81
N GLN A 120 -6.89 -17.25 -8.61
CA GLN A 120 -6.97 -15.81 -8.28
C GLN A 120 -6.33 -14.88 -9.32
N GLY A 121 -5.94 -15.40 -10.48
CA GLY A 121 -5.17 -14.69 -11.51
C GLY A 121 -3.69 -15.10 -11.53
N ASP A 122 -2.91 -14.47 -12.40
CA ASP A 122 -1.49 -14.78 -12.60
C ASP A 122 -0.63 -14.16 -11.48
N TYR A 123 -0.21 -15.01 -10.54
CA TYR A 123 0.75 -14.64 -9.52
C TYR A 123 1.77 -15.75 -9.25
N MET A 124 2.97 -15.34 -8.85
CA MET A 124 4.05 -16.23 -8.44
C MET A 124 4.17 -16.21 -6.93
N ALA A 125 4.07 -17.37 -6.29
CA ALA A 125 4.49 -17.53 -4.90
C ALA A 125 6.00 -17.30 -4.82
N VAL A 126 6.43 -16.40 -3.96
CA VAL A 126 7.85 -16.08 -3.77
C VAL A 126 8.30 -16.48 -2.37
N ALA A 127 9.50 -17.05 -2.28
CA ALA A 127 10.20 -17.18 -1.03
C ALA A 127 11.62 -16.68 -1.21
N PHE A 128 12.12 -16.02 -0.18
CA PHE A 128 13.46 -15.46 -0.19
C PHE A 128 14.44 -16.36 0.55
N ASN A 129 15.71 -16.29 0.17
CA ASN A 129 16.77 -17.02 0.82
C ASN A 129 16.98 -16.45 2.22
N VAL A 130 16.71 -17.30 3.20
CA VAL A 130 16.88 -17.06 4.64
C VAL A 130 17.57 -18.27 5.27
N ASP A 131 18.36 -19.02 4.49
CA ASP A 131 18.86 -20.34 4.87
C ASP A 131 19.81 -20.30 6.07
N ARG A 132 20.43 -19.14 6.34
CA ARG A 132 21.28 -18.90 7.50
C ARG A 132 20.50 -18.63 8.78
N LEU A 133 19.20 -18.33 8.68
CA LEU A 133 18.36 -18.10 9.85
C LEU A 133 17.88 -19.43 10.45
N PRO A 134 17.85 -19.55 11.79
CA PRO A 134 17.18 -20.67 12.43
C PRO A 134 15.69 -20.65 12.09
N ALA A 135 15.01 -21.80 12.20
CA ALA A 135 13.57 -21.86 12.02
C ALA A 135 12.86 -20.87 12.97
N PRO A 136 11.91 -20.05 12.50
CA PRO A 136 11.21 -19.09 13.35
C PRO A 136 10.29 -19.84 14.31
N ARG A 137 10.75 -20.04 15.54
CA ARG A 137 10.00 -20.70 16.61
C ARG A 137 9.71 -19.69 17.71
N GLY A 138 8.44 -19.52 18.06
CA GLY A 138 8.02 -18.67 19.17
C GLY A 138 8.18 -17.17 18.93
N ILE A 139 8.22 -16.72 17.67
CA ILE A 139 8.35 -15.30 17.34
C ILE A 139 6.97 -14.69 17.23
N SER A 140 6.65 -13.81 18.19
CA SER A 140 5.45 -12.98 18.16
C SER A 140 5.83 -11.59 17.66
N GLY A 141 5.38 -11.23 16.45
CA GLY A 141 5.58 -9.91 15.85
C GLY A 141 6.79 -9.79 14.93
N GLU A 142 7.31 -8.57 14.82
CA GLU A 142 8.46 -8.21 13.98
C GLU A 142 9.76 -8.32 14.78
N VAL A 143 10.79 -8.87 14.13
CA VAL A 143 12.15 -8.95 14.67
C VAL A 143 13.13 -8.34 13.68
N MET A 144 14.20 -7.75 14.20
CA MET A 144 15.29 -7.25 13.37
C MET A 144 16.25 -8.38 13.03
N ALA A 145 16.72 -8.43 11.79
CA ALA A 145 17.79 -9.29 11.33
C ALA A 145 18.90 -8.45 10.71
N ILE A 146 20.14 -8.93 10.81
CA ILE A 146 21.27 -8.33 10.12
C ILE A 146 21.49 -9.08 8.82
N ALA A 147 21.65 -8.32 7.73
CA ALA A 147 22.10 -8.84 6.45
C ALA A 147 23.40 -8.16 6.03
N ASP A 148 24.33 -8.95 5.49
CA ASP A 148 25.50 -8.41 4.82
C ASP A 148 25.10 -8.00 3.41
N ILE A 149 25.64 -6.89 2.92
CA ILE A 149 25.40 -6.40 1.57
C ILE A 149 26.69 -6.40 0.76
N ASP A 150 26.62 -6.92 -0.46
CA ASP A 150 27.75 -6.91 -1.40
C ASP A 150 27.77 -5.61 -2.25
N ASP A 151 28.81 -5.48 -3.08
CA ASP A 151 28.98 -4.32 -3.98
C ASP A 151 27.88 -4.20 -5.05
N ARG A 152 27.15 -5.30 -5.33
CA ARG A 152 26.00 -5.33 -6.23
C ARG A 152 24.67 -5.08 -5.51
N SER A 153 24.71 -4.71 -4.23
CA SER A 153 23.55 -4.52 -3.36
C SER A 153 22.73 -5.78 -3.10
N ILE A 154 23.32 -6.96 -3.24
CA ILE A 154 22.72 -8.24 -2.87
C ILE A 154 22.86 -8.43 -1.36
N ALA A 155 21.71 -8.54 -0.70
CA ALA A 155 21.61 -8.72 0.73
C ALA A 155 21.50 -10.21 1.09
N THR A 156 22.42 -10.67 1.94
CA THR A 156 22.41 -12.02 2.51
C THR A 156 22.12 -11.95 4.00
N ILE A 157 20.93 -12.39 4.40
CA ILE A 157 20.49 -12.36 5.80
C ILE A 157 21.31 -13.36 6.62
N GLN A 158 22.02 -12.87 7.63
CA GLN A 158 22.98 -13.64 8.43
C GLN A 158 22.36 -14.20 9.71
N GLY A 159 21.53 -13.41 10.39
CA GLY A 159 21.10 -13.73 11.75
C GLY A 159 20.09 -12.74 12.28
N ILE A 160 19.37 -13.13 13.33
CA ILE A 160 18.50 -12.23 14.08
C ILE A 160 19.37 -11.29 14.92
N ALA A 161 19.11 -9.99 14.80
CA ALA A 161 19.83 -8.95 15.51
C ALA A 161 19.37 -8.92 16.97
N ALA A 162 20.32 -8.79 17.90
CA ALA A 162 19.98 -8.45 19.27
C ALA A 162 19.40 -7.01 19.32
N PRO A 163 18.50 -6.71 20.27
CA PRO A 163 17.93 -5.37 20.41
C PRO A 163 19.03 -4.29 20.53
N GLY A 164 18.92 -3.23 19.72
CA GLY A 164 19.85 -2.08 19.77
C GLY A 164 21.16 -2.25 19.01
N VAL A 165 21.41 -3.40 18.37
CA VAL A 165 22.58 -3.57 17.49
C VAL A 165 22.46 -2.67 16.27
N LYS A 166 23.48 -1.85 16.04
CA LYS A 166 23.61 -1.04 14.83
C LYS A 166 24.37 -1.83 13.76
N PRO A 167 23.93 -1.82 12.50
CA PRO A 167 24.66 -2.43 11.40
C PRO A 167 26.04 -1.80 11.23
N GLN A 168 27.03 -2.63 10.87
CA GLN A 168 28.34 -2.17 10.41
C GLN A 168 28.26 -1.59 8.98
N ALA A 169 29.39 -1.06 8.46
CA ALA A 169 29.45 -0.37 7.17
C ALA A 169 28.87 -1.18 5.99
N ASN A 170 29.11 -2.50 5.97
CA ASN A 170 28.62 -3.41 4.92
C ASN A 170 27.44 -4.26 5.38
N GLN A 171 26.71 -3.78 6.39
CA GLN A 171 25.55 -4.46 6.94
C GLN A 171 24.33 -3.56 6.89
N ILE A 172 23.17 -4.20 6.80
CA ILE A 172 21.87 -3.56 6.88
C ILE A 172 21.02 -4.28 7.91
N ALA A 173 20.13 -3.54 8.57
CA ALA A 173 19.12 -4.12 9.43
C ALA A 173 17.82 -4.26 8.63
N VAL A 174 17.23 -5.45 8.67
CA VAL A 174 15.97 -5.75 7.98
C VAL A 174 14.94 -6.28 8.96
N LYS A 175 13.69 -5.85 8.81
CA LYS A 175 12.56 -6.34 9.60
C LYS A 175 12.03 -7.63 8.98
N LEU A 176 11.98 -8.67 9.79
CA LEU A 176 11.39 -9.96 9.45
C LEU A 176 10.24 -10.26 10.40
N ARG A 177 9.29 -11.08 9.98
CA ARG A 177 8.27 -11.63 10.87
C ARG A 177 8.05 -13.11 10.59
N GLN A 178 7.44 -13.80 11.52
CA GLN A 178 6.97 -15.16 11.30
C GLN A 178 5.58 -15.12 10.65
N LYS A 179 5.41 -15.84 9.54
CA LYS A 179 4.11 -16.11 8.91
C LYS A 179 4.07 -17.57 8.47
N SER A 180 3.03 -18.31 8.85
CA SER A 180 2.85 -19.73 8.47
C SER A 180 4.11 -20.59 8.73
N HIS A 181 4.71 -20.46 9.92
CA HIS A 181 5.95 -21.16 10.33
C HIS A 181 7.19 -20.89 9.47
N ARG A 182 7.17 -19.86 8.63
CA ARG A 182 8.30 -19.44 7.78
C ARG A 182 8.65 -17.98 8.04
N TRP A 183 9.88 -17.61 7.71
CA TRP A 183 10.29 -16.21 7.70
C TRP A 183 9.61 -15.48 6.55
N PHE A 184 8.98 -14.37 6.87
CA PHE A 184 8.33 -13.49 5.92
C PHE A 184 9.21 -12.26 5.69
N VAL A 185 9.62 -12.06 4.43
CA VAL A 185 10.54 -11.02 4.00
C VAL A 185 9.78 -10.01 3.12
N GLY A 186 8.90 -9.24 3.76
CA GLY A 186 8.09 -8.20 3.08
C GLY A 186 6.89 -8.73 2.27
N THR A 187 7.03 -9.81 1.51
CA THR A 187 5.94 -10.46 0.74
C THR A 187 6.16 -11.96 0.55
N ASP A 188 5.09 -12.68 0.22
CA ASP A 188 5.05 -14.11 -0.14
C ASP A 188 4.49 -14.35 -1.55
N ALA A 189 4.05 -13.29 -2.25
CA ALA A 189 3.58 -13.36 -3.63
C ALA A 189 4.01 -12.13 -4.43
N PHE A 190 4.14 -12.32 -5.75
CA PHE A 190 4.30 -11.27 -6.73
C PHE A 190 3.23 -11.44 -7.82
N PHE A 191 2.45 -10.39 -8.08
CA PHE A 191 1.33 -10.39 -9.02
C PHE A 191 1.76 -9.76 -10.34
N PHE A 192 1.33 -10.34 -11.46
CA PHE A 192 1.66 -9.85 -12.80
C PHE A 192 0.47 -10.03 -13.74
N GLU A 193 0.57 -9.42 -14.93
CA GLU A 193 -0.44 -9.53 -15.98
C GLU A 193 -0.53 -10.96 -16.51
N GLU A 194 -1.74 -11.37 -16.91
CA GLU A 194 -1.99 -12.71 -17.43
C GLU A 194 -1.13 -13.00 -18.68
N GLY A 195 -0.50 -14.18 -18.70
CA GLY A 195 0.34 -14.64 -19.82
C GLY A 195 1.83 -14.32 -19.68
N ARG A 196 2.28 -13.70 -18.59
CA ARG A 196 3.71 -13.39 -18.34
C ARG A 196 4.42 -14.33 -17.39
N ALA A 197 3.80 -15.45 -17.03
CA ALA A 197 4.34 -16.41 -16.07
C ALA A 197 5.75 -16.91 -16.46
N ASP A 198 6.00 -17.15 -17.75
CA ASP A 198 7.28 -17.65 -18.26
C ASP A 198 8.43 -16.63 -18.13
N ASP A 199 8.11 -15.34 -18.16
CA ASP A 199 9.09 -14.27 -17.93
C ASP A 199 9.52 -14.27 -16.47
N PHE A 200 8.55 -14.36 -15.55
CA PHE A 200 8.80 -14.38 -14.11
C PHE A 200 9.37 -15.69 -13.58
N ALA A 201 9.20 -16.80 -14.29
CA ALA A 201 9.82 -18.08 -13.96
C ALA A 201 11.36 -18.01 -13.95
N LYS A 202 11.95 -17.04 -14.68
CA LYS A 202 13.40 -16.83 -14.74
C LYS A 202 13.94 -15.99 -13.57
N ALA A 203 13.06 -15.43 -12.72
CA ALA A 203 13.45 -14.57 -11.62
C ALA A 203 14.42 -15.27 -10.66
N LYS A 204 15.50 -14.56 -10.29
CA LYS A 204 16.53 -15.02 -9.34
C LYS A 204 16.60 -14.16 -8.10
N PHE A 205 16.25 -12.88 -8.20
CA PHE A 205 16.23 -11.97 -7.06
C PHE A 205 14.93 -11.16 -7.02
N GLY A 206 14.53 -10.77 -5.81
CA GLY A 206 13.54 -9.72 -5.60
C GLY A 206 14.27 -8.41 -5.35
N GLN A 207 13.87 -7.36 -6.06
CA GLN A 207 14.33 -6.00 -5.83
C GLN A 207 13.45 -5.37 -4.75
N PHE A 208 14.07 -5.00 -3.64
CA PHE A 208 13.42 -4.35 -2.51
C PHE A 208 13.85 -2.92 -2.34
N ARG A 209 12.95 -2.11 -1.80
CA ARG A 209 13.25 -0.84 -1.16
C ARG A 209 13.32 -1.05 0.34
N LEU A 210 14.48 -0.75 0.92
CA LEU A 210 14.75 -0.80 2.35
C LEU A 210 14.51 0.58 2.97
N GLY A 211 13.55 0.64 3.90
CA GLY A 211 13.28 1.82 4.71
C GLY A 211 14.31 2.02 5.82
N ALA A 212 14.40 3.25 6.33
CA ALA A 212 15.27 3.57 7.46
C ALA A 212 14.92 2.78 8.75
N ASP A 213 13.67 2.32 8.86
CA ASP A 213 13.20 1.48 9.95
C ASP A 213 13.47 -0.02 9.72
N GLY A 214 14.13 -0.40 8.62
CA GLY A 214 14.40 -1.78 8.23
C GLY A 214 13.26 -2.47 7.48
N ARG A 215 12.15 -1.78 7.18
CA ARG A 215 11.06 -2.37 6.40
C ARG A 215 11.49 -2.64 4.96
N LEU A 216 11.10 -3.81 4.44
CA LEU A 216 11.34 -4.21 3.06
C LEU A 216 10.04 -4.16 2.26
N LEU A 217 10.05 -3.42 1.15
CA LEU A 217 8.97 -3.41 0.16
C LEU A 217 9.48 -3.96 -1.17
N LEU A 218 8.88 -5.05 -1.64
CA LEU A 218 9.22 -5.64 -2.93
C LEU A 218 8.67 -4.72 -4.04
N VAL A 219 9.52 -4.36 -5.00
CA VAL A 219 9.17 -3.47 -6.11
C VAL A 219 9.18 -4.21 -7.45
N ALA A 220 10.14 -5.09 -7.67
CA ALA A 220 10.28 -5.83 -8.92
C ALA A 220 10.94 -7.19 -8.70
N MET A 221 10.80 -8.07 -9.68
CA MET A 221 11.57 -9.30 -9.80
C MET A 221 12.69 -9.09 -10.80
N THR A 222 13.86 -9.67 -10.55
CA THR A 222 15.02 -9.53 -11.43
C THR A 222 15.65 -10.86 -11.81
N ASP A 223 16.32 -10.88 -12.96
CA ASP A 223 17.11 -12.01 -13.44
C ASP A 223 18.49 -12.12 -12.74
N SER A 224 19.35 -13.01 -13.23
CA SER A 224 20.71 -13.20 -12.70
C SER A 224 21.61 -11.97 -12.84
N ASP A 225 21.32 -11.09 -13.79
CA ASP A 225 22.07 -9.87 -14.09
C ASP A 225 21.49 -8.64 -13.37
N LEU A 226 20.54 -8.86 -12.45
CA LEU A 226 19.82 -7.83 -11.70
C LEU A 226 18.98 -6.90 -12.59
N LYS A 227 18.59 -7.35 -13.80
CA LYS A 227 17.67 -6.60 -14.66
C LYS A 227 16.23 -6.90 -14.25
N ALA A 228 15.43 -5.84 -14.12
CA ALA A 228 14.01 -5.96 -13.84
C ALA A 228 13.30 -6.69 -14.98
N LEU A 229 12.51 -7.68 -14.59
CA LEU A 229 11.60 -8.38 -15.49
C LEU A 229 10.43 -7.45 -15.86
N PRO A 230 9.88 -7.58 -17.07
CA PRO A 230 8.80 -6.72 -17.58
C PRO A 230 7.58 -6.81 -16.68
#